data_AF-A0A8T4S3B7-F1
#
_entry.id   AF-A0A8T4S3B7-F1
#
_cell.length_a   1.000
_cell.length_b   1.000
_cell.length_c   1.000
_cell.angle_alpha   90.00
_cell.angle_beta   90.00
_cell.angle_gamma   90.00
#
_symmetry.space_group_name_H-M   'P 1'
#
loop_
_entity.id
_entity.type
_entity.pdbx_description
1 polymer ?
#
loop_
_entity_poly.entity_id
_entity_poly.type
_entity_poly.pdbx_seq_one_letter_code
_entity_poly.pdbx_strand_id
1 'polypeptide(L)'
;MATELISIGIIFVFAVIGGIIAARLKQPAVFGLIIIGALIGPNALNLVRDVKAIGIMADIGAVLIAFAIGLEFSVSKLAKSGVRTILLAMLKFGIVLFLSYKLTLFLGISPGTSLFLGMIISFSSTMIVVKILEQKSMLSRKEVPLLIGILIIENVVAILLLTIFTGIHGSSDSMFIVLRKLLIAMSILSLSYLILLKSSKYIINVGNMLKVDDSVFVFVSLSIIALFSYFAYYLGLPASFGAFLAGSLIASMPNAKDFGKVTGPYAMVFTSMFFISIGMMVNFTAIEENIFLIMGLVIAVFLSRFIAIGFMTYFLANFRNESPFFASLAMLPIGEFSLIIAKQAGYFGVNGIDMVTMTASLIVITALAMSLTINHSERMYSISRKLMPSKFMASLESVADYLRRFFDHLDLETTFTKQLKKEAKMAILYILLAVVGFFVLVGMTPLINPGGKLWISIVLYLMGFLAMAAVSMPIYLHLKGVQHLLAVILANVDASGNLARCYRIINTMLLAFMLFFTGLLFPFVIFAFGLGKWANLIPFAVGFTAFVYFERLVKLICGSSVYTQTRKIMVGQPGSFSKKIDF
;
A
#
# COMPACT_ATOMS: atom_id res chain seq x y z
N MET A 1 2.09 -23.88 31.75
CA MET A 1 1.15 -24.82 31.11
C MET A 1 -0.32 -24.71 31.57
N ALA A 2 -0.70 -25.06 32.82
CA ALA A 2 -2.14 -25.01 33.20
C ALA A 2 -2.74 -23.59 33.16
N THR A 3 -1.98 -22.59 33.60
CA THR A 3 -2.35 -21.16 33.55
C THR A 3 -2.43 -20.60 32.13
N GLU A 4 -1.55 -21.07 31.23
CA GLU A 4 -1.59 -20.74 29.80
C GLU A 4 -2.89 -21.27 29.18
N LEU A 5 -3.22 -22.55 29.40
CA LEU A 5 -4.43 -23.16 28.85
C LEU A 5 -5.72 -22.46 29.32
N ILE A 6 -5.78 -22.09 30.60
CA ILE A 6 -6.89 -21.30 31.15
C ILE A 6 -6.98 -19.93 30.46
N SER A 7 -5.84 -19.27 30.22
CA SER A 7 -5.79 -17.99 29.51
C SER A 7 -6.34 -18.10 28.09
N ILE A 8 -5.98 -19.18 27.36
CA ILE A 8 -6.54 -19.47 26.03
C ILE A 8 -8.06 -19.68 26.09
N GLY A 9 -8.54 -20.44 27.09
CA GLY A 9 -9.96 -20.66 27.31
C GLY A 9 -10.73 -19.35 27.53
N ILE A 10 -10.20 -18.46 28.38
CA ILE A 10 -10.75 -17.12 28.62
C ILE A 10 -10.80 -16.34 27.30
N ILE A 11 -9.70 -16.32 26.54
CA ILE A 11 -9.64 -15.61 25.24
C ILE A 11 -10.75 -16.09 24.30
N PHE A 12 -11.00 -17.40 24.18
CA PHE A 12 -12.05 -17.91 23.31
C PHE A 12 -13.46 -17.52 23.76
N VAL A 13 -13.76 -17.65 25.06
CA VAL A 13 -15.06 -17.27 25.60
C VAL A 13 -15.33 -15.79 25.36
N PHE A 14 -14.34 -14.94 25.64
CA PHE A 14 -14.48 -13.51 25.43
C PHE A 14 -14.44 -13.11 23.95
N ALA A 15 -13.77 -13.87 23.07
CA ALA A 15 -13.85 -13.68 21.62
C ALA A 15 -15.30 -13.76 21.12
N VAL A 16 -16.08 -14.72 21.64
CA VAL A 16 -17.51 -14.87 21.31
C VAL A 16 -18.28 -13.63 21.76
N ILE A 17 -18.05 -13.15 22.99
CA ILE A 17 -18.68 -11.94 23.52
C ILE A 17 -18.34 -10.72 22.65
N GLY A 18 -17.06 -10.51 22.33
CA GLY A 18 -16.61 -9.43 21.46
C GLY A 18 -17.24 -9.51 20.06
N GLY A 19 -17.31 -10.71 19.48
CA GLY A 19 -17.98 -10.94 18.20
C GLY A 19 -19.48 -10.60 18.23
N ILE A 20 -20.19 -10.99 19.30
CA ILE A 20 -21.60 -10.65 19.52
C ILE A 20 -21.78 -9.15 19.65
N ILE A 21 -20.93 -8.47 20.43
CA ILE A 21 -20.95 -7.00 20.58
C ILE A 21 -20.77 -6.32 19.22
N ALA A 22 -19.77 -6.74 18.43
CA ALA A 22 -19.54 -6.21 17.10
C ALA A 22 -20.75 -6.43 16.18
N ALA A 23 -21.32 -7.63 16.16
CA ALA A 23 -22.50 -7.93 15.36
C ALA A 23 -23.72 -7.08 15.74
N ARG A 24 -23.99 -6.92 17.05
CA ARG A 24 -25.08 -6.07 17.58
C ARG A 24 -24.92 -4.61 17.19
N LEU A 25 -23.69 -4.11 17.19
CA LEU A 25 -23.34 -2.73 16.82
C LEU A 25 -23.19 -2.54 15.30
N LYS A 26 -23.44 -3.58 14.49
CA LYS A 26 -23.20 -3.59 13.04
C LYS A 26 -21.79 -3.10 12.69
N GLN A 27 -20.81 -3.61 13.44
CA GLN A 27 -19.39 -3.38 13.23
C GLN A 27 -18.70 -4.68 12.80
N PRO A 28 -17.54 -4.61 12.14
CA PRO A 28 -16.73 -5.80 11.83
C PRO A 28 -16.21 -6.48 13.11
N ALA A 29 -16.00 -7.80 13.07
CA ALA A 29 -15.59 -8.58 14.24
C ALA A 29 -14.33 -8.01 14.94
N VAL A 30 -13.36 -7.51 14.15
CA VAL A 30 -12.14 -6.87 14.65
C VAL A 30 -12.39 -5.80 15.70
N PHE A 31 -13.43 -4.96 15.51
CA PHE A 31 -13.81 -3.93 16.47
C PHE A 31 -14.09 -4.53 17.86
N GLY A 32 -14.93 -5.56 17.89
CA GLY A 32 -15.29 -6.22 19.14
C GLY A 32 -14.15 -7.03 19.75
N LEU A 33 -13.29 -7.63 18.92
CA LEU A 33 -12.13 -8.39 19.35
C LEU A 33 -11.06 -7.51 20.02
N ILE A 34 -10.80 -6.30 19.48
CA ILE A 34 -9.87 -5.35 20.10
C ILE A 34 -10.44 -4.84 21.42
N ILE A 35 -11.73 -4.45 21.46
CA ILE A 35 -12.37 -3.96 22.68
C ILE A 35 -12.37 -5.02 23.78
N ILE A 36 -12.78 -6.25 23.45
CA ILE A 36 -12.83 -7.31 24.45
C ILE A 36 -11.44 -7.70 24.92
N GLY A 37 -10.45 -7.70 24.01
CA GLY A 37 -9.04 -7.87 24.35
C GLY A 37 -8.57 -6.82 25.35
N ALA A 38 -8.88 -5.54 25.10
CA ALA A 38 -8.52 -4.45 26.00
C ALA A 38 -9.12 -4.67 27.39
N LEU A 39 -10.40 -5.08 27.47
CA LEU A 39 -11.06 -5.34 28.75
C LEU A 39 -10.46 -6.52 29.51
N ILE A 40 -10.17 -7.65 28.86
CA ILE A 40 -9.64 -8.85 29.56
C ILE A 40 -8.13 -8.81 29.82
N GLY A 41 -7.42 -7.90 29.14
CA GLY A 41 -5.97 -7.76 29.22
C GLY A 41 -5.47 -7.25 30.57
N PRO A 42 -4.13 -7.27 30.77
CA PRO A 42 -3.50 -6.90 32.03
C PRO A 42 -3.76 -5.45 32.46
N ASN A 43 -4.05 -4.56 31.51
CA ASN A 43 -4.28 -3.13 31.77
C ASN A 43 -5.74 -2.79 32.16
N ALA A 44 -6.63 -3.78 32.30
CA ALA A 44 -8.01 -3.58 32.77
C ALA A 44 -8.43 -4.67 33.77
N LEU A 45 -9.25 -5.65 33.38
CA LEU A 45 -9.75 -6.69 34.28
C LEU A 45 -8.66 -7.68 34.70
N ASN A 46 -7.52 -7.68 34.01
CA ASN A 46 -6.34 -8.48 34.33
C ASN A 46 -6.66 -9.99 34.48
N LEU A 47 -7.58 -10.47 33.63
CA LEU A 47 -8.02 -11.87 33.55
C LEU A 47 -6.98 -12.74 32.84
N VAL A 48 -6.32 -12.17 31.82
CA VAL A 48 -5.20 -12.79 31.12
C VAL A 48 -3.93 -12.03 31.48
N ARG A 49 -3.03 -12.69 32.22
CA ARG A 49 -1.80 -12.06 32.75
C ARG A 49 -0.53 -12.45 31.99
N ASP A 50 -0.59 -13.52 31.22
CA ASP A 50 0.60 -14.10 30.60
C ASP A 50 1.00 -13.34 29.33
N VAL A 51 1.87 -12.35 29.50
CA VAL A 51 2.42 -11.53 28.40
C VAL A 51 3.12 -12.37 27.33
N LYS A 52 3.73 -13.51 27.69
CA LYS A 52 4.38 -14.39 26.69
C LYS A 52 3.36 -15.09 25.82
N ALA A 53 2.30 -15.63 26.43
CA ALA A 53 1.21 -16.25 25.68
C ALA A 53 0.53 -15.24 24.73
N ILE A 54 0.29 -14.01 25.20
CA ILE A 54 -0.23 -12.90 24.39
C ILE A 54 0.68 -12.62 23.19
N GLY A 55 2.01 -12.55 23.42
CA GLY A 55 3.00 -12.30 22.36
C GLY A 55 3.01 -13.38 21.28
N ILE A 56 3.05 -14.67 21.70
CA ILE A 56 3.06 -15.81 20.78
C ILE A 56 1.78 -15.84 19.92
N MET A 57 0.62 -15.60 20.53
CA MET A 57 -0.66 -15.54 19.82
C MET A 57 -0.69 -14.40 18.80
N ALA A 58 -0.19 -13.22 19.16
CA ALA A 58 -0.07 -12.11 18.23
C ALA A 58 0.84 -12.46 17.05
N ASP A 59 1.99 -13.10 17.28
CA ASP A 59 2.92 -13.43 16.20
C ASP A 59 2.36 -14.51 15.25
N ILE A 60 1.76 -15.58 15.79
CA ILE A 60 1.09 -16.62 14.99
C ILE A 60 -0.08 -16.02 14.18
N GLY A 61 -0.88 -15.18 14.82
CA GLY A 61 -2.02 -14.55 14.16
C GLY A 61 -1.57 -13.59 13.05
N ALA A 62 -0.48 -12.83 13.24
CA ALA A 62 0.08 -11.96 12.21
C ALA A 62 0.59 -12.75 10.98
N VAL A 63 1.23 -13.90 11.20
CA VAL A 63 1.66 -14.83 10.14
C VAL A 63 0.45 -15.31 9.33
N LEU A 64 -0.63 -15.72 10.01
CA LEU A 64 -1.81 -16.26 9.33
C LEU A 64 -2.68 -15.19 8.66
N ILE A 65 -2.70 -13.96 9.17
CA ILE A 65 -3.29 -12.81 8.47
C ILE A 65 -2.53 -12.56 7.16
N ALA A 66 -1.20 -12.51 7.22
CA ALA A 66 -0.39 -12.30 6.02
C ALA A 66 -0.58 -13.42 4.99
N PHE A 67 -0.69 -14.68 5.46
CA PHE A 67 -1.06 -15.81 4.61
C PHE A 67 -2.44 -15.64 3.96
N ALA A 68 -3.48 -15.31 4.74
CA ALA A 68 -4.83 -15.14 4.23
C ALA A 68 -4.90 -14.08 3.13
N ILE A 69 -4.16 -12.98 3.31
CA ILE A 69 -4.02 -11.91 2.32
C ILE A 69 -3.29 -12.43 1.08
N GLY A 70 -2.21 -13.20 1.24
CA GLY A 70 -1.54 -13.85 0.12
C GLY A 70 -2.47 -14.79 -0.65
N LEU A 71 -3.35 -15.51 0.06
CA LEU A 71 -4.32 -16.42 -0.55
C LEU A 71 -5.40 -15.66 -1.36
N GLU A 72 -5.86 -14.54 -0.82
CA GLU A 72 -6.83 -13.67 -1.49
C GLU A 72 -6.25 -13.08 -2.79
N PHE A 73 -4.96 -12.72 -2.75
CA PHE A 73 -4.25 -12.04 -3.82
C PHE A 73 -3.05 -12.83 -4.36
N SER A 74 -3.26 -13.54 -5.47
CA SER A 74 -2.14 -14.03 -6.25
C SER A 74 -1.40 -12.87 -6.93
N VAL A 75 -0.07 -12.94 -7.04
CA VAL A 75 0.73 -12.01 -7.87
C VAL A 75 0.15 -11.90 -9.31
N SER A 76 -0.47 -12.97 -9.81
CA SER A 76 -1.14 -12.98 -11.12
C SER A 76 -2.43 -12.15 -11.16
N LYS A 77 -3.18 -12.01 -10.06
CA LYS A 77 -4.34 -11.11 -9.94
C LYS A 77 -3.89 -9.67 -9.76
N LEU A 78 -2.84 -9.43 -8.97
CA LEU A 78 -2.16 -8.14 -8.85
C LEU A 78 -1.69 -7.61 -10.21
N ALA A 79 -1.10 -8.46 -11.06
CA ALA A 79 -0.70 -8.07 -12.41
C ALA A 79 -1.88 -7.63 -13.30
N LYS A 80 -3.12 -8.02 -12.96
CA LYS A 80 -4.34 -7.61 -13.66
C LYS A 80 -4.97 -6.33 -13.10
N SER A 81 -4.51 -5.81 -11.96
CA SER A 81 -5.14 -4.66 -11.27
C SER A 81 -5.01 -3.33 -12.05
N GLY A 82 -4.32 -3.31 -13.19
CA GLY A 82 -4.14 -2.13 -14.03
C GLY A 82 -3.11 -1.16 -13.45
N VAL A 83 -2.30 -0.56 -14.33
CA VAL A 83 -1.26 0.42 -13.96
C VAL A 83 -1.87 1.60 -13.19
N ARG A 84 -3.10 1.98 -13.54
CA ARG A 84 -3.87 3.04 -12.88
C ARG A 84 -4.07 2.81 -11.39
N THR A 85 -4.45 1.59 -10.98
CA THR A 85 -4.66 1.24 -9.56
C THR A 85 -3.37 1.29 -8.76
N ILE A 86 -2.27 0.79 -9.33
CA ILE A 86 -0.95 0.84 -8.69
C ILE A 86 -0.51 2.29 -8.48
N LEU A 87 -0.65 3.12 -9.52
CA LEU A 87 -0.32 4.54 -9.45
C LEU A 87 -1.14 5.26 -8.37
N LEU A 88 -2.45 5.02 -8.34
CA LEU A 88 -3.36 5.58 -7.36
C LEU A 88 -3.01 5.15 -5.93
N ALA A 89 -2.68 3.88 -5.71
CA ALA A 89 -2.30 3.38 -4.40
C ALA A 89 -0.99 4.02 -3.91
N MET A 90 0.03 4.11 -4.76
CA MET A 90 1.31 4.73 -4.40
C MET A 90 1.17 6.23 -4.13
N LEU A 91 0.37 6.94 -4.94
CA LEU A 91 0.06 8.35 -4.71
C LEU A 91 -0.71 8.54 -3.40
N LYS A 92 -1.73 7.72 -3.14
CA LYS A 92 -2.51 7.77 -1.90
C LYS A 92 -1.62 7.55 -0.69
N PHE A 93 -0.88 6.44 -0.67
CA PHE A 93 0.03 6.07 0.42
C PHE A 93 0.96 7.24 0.72
N GLY A 94 1.60 7.77 -0.32
CA GLY A 94 2.54 8.84 -0.16
C GLY A 94 1.93 10.17 0.31
N ILE A 95 0.83 10.63 -0.30
CA ILE A 95 0.17 11.87 0.11
C ILE A 95 -0.29 11.77 1.56
N VAL A 96 -0.92 10.65 1.95
CA VAL A 96 -1.39 10.44 3.32
C VAL A 96 -0.22 10.37 4.30
N LEU A 97 0.86 9.67 3.96
CA LEU A 97 2.09 9.62 4.75
C LEU A 97 2.63 11.03 5.00
N PHE A 98 2.83 11.80 3.93
CA PHE A 98 3.41 13.14 4.01
C PHE A 98 2.53 14.10 4.82
N LEU A 99 1.22 14.14 4.56
CA LEU A 99 0.29 14.98 5.29
C LEU A 99 0.23 14.59 6.77
N SER A 100 0.12 13.29 7.06
CA SER A 100 0.04 12.80 8.44
C SER A 100 1.33 13.05 9.20
N TYR A 101 2.50 12.90 8.56
CA TYR A 101 3.80 13.27 9.11
C TYR A 101 3.85 14.76 9.48
N LYS A 102 3.37 15.64 8.60
CA LYS A 102 3.35 17.08 8.87
C LYS A 102 2.36 17.47 9.94
N LEU A 103 1.16 16.88 9.94
CA LEU A 103 0.13 17.13 10.95
C LEU A 103 0.58 16.67 12.33
N THR A 104 1.26 15.52 12.43
CA THR A 104 1.82 15.03 13.69
C THR A 104 3.00 15.85 14.21
N LEU A 105 3.88 16.31 13.31
CA LEU A 105 4.91 17.30 13.66
C LEU A 105 4.30 18.60 14.23
N PHE A 106 3.18 19.07 13.65
CA PHE A 106 2.48 20.25 14.13
C PHE A 106 1.87 20.06 15.52
N LEU A 107 1.50 18.82 15.88
CA LEU A 107 1.09 18.44 17.24
C LEU A 107 2.27 18.37 18.23
N GLY A 108 3.48 18.77 17.83
CA GLY A 108 4.66 18.78 18.70
C GLY A 108 5.36 17.43 18.83
N ILE A 109 4.95 16.43 18.04
CA ILE A 109 5.50 15.06 18.10
C ILE A 109 6.89 15.03 17.47
N SER A 110 7.79 14.18 18.00
CA SER A 110 9.14 14.04 17.46
C SER A 110 9.13 13.59 15.98
N PRO A 111 10.15 13.93 15.17
CA PRO A 111 10.19 13.52 13.76
C PRO A 111 10.14 12.01 13.53
N GLY A 112 10.83 11.21 14.36
CA GLY A 112 10.80 9.74 14.23
C GLY A 112 9.41 9.18 14.54
N THR A 113 8.85 9.58 15.67
CA THR A 113 7.49 9.24 16.10
C THR A 113 6.44 9.66 15.07
N SER A 114 6.59 10.85 14.48
CA SER A 114 5.70 11.39 13.43
C SER A 114 5.77 10.58 12.13
N LEU A 115 6.94 10.05 11.77
CA LEU A 115 7.11 9.21 10.58
C LEU A 115 6.35 7.88 10.76
N PHE A 116 6.49 7.24 11.93
CA PHE A 116 5.76 6.02 12.27
C PHE A 116 4.25 6.25 12.30
N LEU A 117 3.78 7.33 12.92
CA LEU A 117 2.36 7.69 12.90
C LEU A 117 1.85 7.96 11.48
N GLY A 118 2.67 8.64 10.66
CA GLY A 118 2.34 8.86 9.25
C GLY A 118 2.17 7.55 8.48
N MET A 119 3.03 6.56 8.72
CA MET A 119 2.92 5.23 8.11
C MET A 119 1.69 4.48 8.60
N ILE A 120 1.46 4.47 9.92
CA ILE A 120 0.28 3.88 10.56
C ILE A 120 -1.00 4.44 9.95
N ILE A 121 -1.10 5.76 9.78
CA ILE A 121 -2.27 6.45 9.20
C ILE A 121 -2.40 6.21 7.69
N SER A 122 -1.30 5.97 6.98
CA SER A 122 -1.31 5.77 5.53
C SER A 122 -1.96 4.44 5.09
N PHE A 123 -1.93 3.40 5.92
CA PHE A 123 -2.52 2.10 5.59
C PHE A 123 -4.00 1.99 5.96
N SER A 124 -4.81 1.51 5.02
CA SER A 124 -6.24 1.26 5.22
C SER A 124 -6.52 -0.24 5.39
N SER A 125 -7.62 -0.63 6.05
CA SER A 125 -7.97 -2.05 6.25
C SER A 125 -8.90 -2.56 5.15
N THR A 126 -8.53 -3.63 4.45
CA THR A 126 -9.41 -4.26 3.46
C THR A 126 -10.62 -4.91 4.12
N MET A 127 -10.38 -5.72 5.16
CA MET A 127 -11.43 -6.52 5.80
C MET A 127 -12.49 -5.64 6.46
N ILE A 128 -12.09 -4.59 7.19
CA ILE A 128 -13.04 -3.68 7.86
C ILE A 128 -13.87 -2.93 6.82
N VAL A 129 -13.23 -2.41 5.76
CA VAL A 129 -13.90 -1.66 4.70
C VAL A 129 -14.92 -2.52 3.96
N VAL A 130 -14.51 -3.70 3.46
CA VAL A 130 -15.40 -4.62 2.75
C VAL A 130 -16.58 -5.01 3.63
N LYS A 131 -16.35 -5.32 4.91
CA LYS A 131 -17.42 -5.75 5.82
C LYS A 131 -18.42 -4.65 6.11
N ILE A 132 -17.98 -3.42 6.34
CA ILE A 132 -18.89 -2.29 6.54
C ILE A 132 -19.70 -2.02 5.27
N LEU A 133 -19.05 -2.04 4.09
CA LEU A 133 -19.75 -1.85 2.82
C LEU A 133 -20.78 -2.96 2.54
N GLU A 134 -20.47 -4.22 2.89
CA GLU A 134 -21.40 -5.34 2.80
C GLU A 134 -22.63 -5.11 3.68
N GLN A 135 -22.41 -4.76 4.96
CA GLN A 135 -23.48 -4.51 5.94
C GLN A 135 -24.36 -3.31 5.56
N LYS A 136 -23.81 -2.34 4.82
CA LYS A 136 -24.54 -1.18 4.29
C LYS A 136 -25.12 -1.40 2.90
N SER A 137 -24.97 -2.61 2.33
CA SER A 137 -25.40 -2.95 0.96
C SER A 137 -24.81 -2.05 -0.12
N MET A 138 -23.58 -1.59 0.08
CA MET A 138 -22.86 -0.67 -0.80
C MET A 138 -21.75 -1.34 -1.62
N LEU A 139 -21.59 -2.67 -1.57
CA LEU A 139 -20.54 -3.38 -2.33
C LEU A 139 -20.69 -3.25 -3.86
N SER A 140 -21.91 -3.05 -4.37
CA SER A 140 -22.20 -2.91 -5.80
C SER A 140 -21.91 -1.51 -6.37
N ARG A 141 -21.47 -0.57 -5.52
CA ARG A 141 -21.07 0.78 -5.92
C ARG A 141 -19.91 0.73 -6.92
N LYS A 142 -19.98 1.56 -7.95
CA LYS A 142 -18.97 1.65 -9.04
C LYS A 142 -17.56 1.97 -8.52
N GLU A 143 -17.44 2.61 -7.36
CA GLU A 143 -16.17 3.00 -6.76
C GLU A 143 -15.45 1.82 -6.11
N VAL A 144 -16.19 0.85 -5.59
CA VAL A 144 -15.68 -0.21 -4.71
C VAL A 144 -14.61 -1.08 -5.36
N PRO A 145 -14.73 -1.53 -6.63
CA PRO A 145 -13.68 -2.32 -7.27
C PRO A 145 -12.32 -1.61 -7.29
N LEU A 146 -12.30 -0.30 -7.53
CA LEU A 146 -11.06 0.49 -7.53
C LEU A 146 -10.49 0.64 -6.12
N LEU A 147 -11.35 0.92 -5.12
CA LEU A 147 -10.91 1.06 -3.73
C LEU A 147 -10.32 -0.25 -3.19
N ILE A 148 -10.97 -1.38 -3.48
CA ILE A 148 -10.42 -2.71 -3.17
C ILE A 148 -9.09 -2.90 -3.89
N GLY A 149 -9.00 -2.56 -5.18
CA GLY A 149 -7.75 -2.60 -5.94
C GLY A 149 -6.60 -1.83 -5.26
N ILE A 150 -6.88 -0.63 -4.76
CA ILE A 150 -5.91 0.20 -4.04
C ILE A 150 -5.48 -0.47 -2.73
N LEU A 151 -6.44 -0.92 -1.93
CA LEU A 151 -6.19 -1.60 -0.64
C LEU A 151 -5.27 -2.82 -0.79
N ILE A 152 -5.43 -3.57 -1.87
CA ILE A 152 -4.57 -4.72 -2.17
C ILE A 152 -3.11 -4.28 -2.36
N ILE A 153 -2.88 -3.23 -3.16
CA ILE A 153 -1.53 -2.71 -3.40
C ILE A 153 -0.93 -2.18 -2.08
N GLU A 154 -1.73 -1.53 -1.24
CA GLU A 154 -1.29 -1.06 0.07
C GLU A 154 -0.81 -2.19 0.98
N ASN A 155 -1.53 -3.32 1.00
CA ASN A 155 -1.12 -4.47 1.80
C ASN A 155 0.24 -5.02 1.36
N VAL A 156 0.52 -5.05 0.05
CA VAL A 156 1.84 -5.42 -0.48
C VAL A 156 2.91 -4.42 -0.03
N VAL A 157 2.63 -3.13 -0.13
CA VAL A 157 3.54 -2.06 0.31
C VAL A 157 3.82 -2.15 1.81
N ALA A 158 2.81 -2.45 2.63
CA ALA A 158 2.94 -2.60 4.08
C ALA A 158 3.90 -3.73 4.45
N ILE A 159 3.73 -4.89 3.79
CA ILE A 159 4.60 -6.06 3.98
C ILE A 159 6.05 -5.74 3.57
N LEU A 160 6.25 -5.03 2.46
CA LEU A 160 7.58 -4.59 2.04
C LEU A 160 8.23 -3.62 3.04
N LEU A 161 7.46 -2.68 3.59
CA LEU A 161 7.96 -1.74 4.58
C LEU A 161 8.30 -2.41 5.93
N LEU A 162 7.46 -3.33 6.40
CA LEU A 162 7.75 -4.16 7.58
C LEU A 162 9.04 -4.98 7.40
N THR A 163 9.24 -5.46 6.18
CA THR A 163 10.45 -6.20 5.81
C THR A 163 11.68 -5.32 5.95
N ILE A 164 11.62 -4.10 5.43
CA ILE A 164 12.69 -3.10 5.58
C ILE A 164 12.95 -2.79 7.07
N PHE A 165 11.92 -2.54 7.88
CA PHE A 165 12.10 -2.22 9.30
C PHE A 165 12.70 -3.36 10.11
N THR A 166 12.25 -4.59 9.88
CA THR A 166 12.82 -5.75 10.57
C THR A 166 14.30 -5.91 10.21
N GLY A 167 14.65 -5.70 8.94
CA GLY A 167 16.04 -5.75 8.50
C GLY A 167 16.93 -4.67 9.14
N ILE A 168 16.40 -3.46 9.37
CA ILE A 168 17.16 -2.39 10.02
C ILE A 168 17.35 -2.67 11.52
N HIS A 169 16.32 -3.16 12.21
CA HIS A 169 16.40 -3.43 13.64
C HIS A 169 17.37 -4.57 13.99
N GLY A 170 17.45 -5.60 13.14
CA GLY A 170 18.26 -6.78 13.39
C GLY A 170 19.78 -6.61 13.20
N SER A 171 20.27 -5.43 12.85
CA SER A 171 21.71 -5.23 12.62
C SER A 171 22.21 -3.85 13.04
N SER A 172 23.34 -3.80 13.72
CA SER A 172 24.18 -2.60 13.89
C SER A 172 24.92 -2.20 12.59
N ASP A 173 24.61 -2.88 11.49
CA ASP A 173 25.28 -2.70 10.21
C ASP A 173 24.83 -1.41 9.52
N SER A 174 25.66 -0.89 8.61
CA SER A 174 25.27 0.24 7.78
C SER A 174 24.00 -0.07 6.97
N MET A 175 23.16 0.94 6.72
CA MET A 175 21.91 0.80 5.97
C MET A 175 22.10 0.15 4.59
N PHE A 176 23.29 0.29 4.00
CA PHE A 176 23.67 -0.39 2.76
C PHE A 176 23.75 -1.92 2.90
N ILE A 177 24.29 -2.42 4.02
CA ILE A 177 24.38 -3.86 4.33
C ILE A 177 22.99 -4.42 4.60
N VAL A 178 22.15 -3.68 5.34
CA VAL A 178 20.73 -4.03 5.57
C VAL A 178 19.98 -4.18 4.25
N LEU A 179 20.06 -3.16 3.39
CA LEU A 179 19.39 -3.16 2.10
C LEU A 179 19.87 -4.29 1.19
N ARG A 180 21.17 -4.59 1.23
CA ARG A 180 21.76 -5.75 0.55
C ARG A 180 21.20 -7.07 1.08
N LYS A 181 21.19 -7.28 2.40
CA LYS A 181 20.66 -8.51 3.03
C LYS A 181 19.19 -8.71 2.64
N LEU A 182 18.38 -7.65 2.73
CA LEU A 182 16.97 -7.65 2.34
C LEU A 182 16.77 -8.03 0.87
N LEU A 183 17.55 -7.43 -0.04
CA LEU A 183 17.39 -7.69 -1.47
C LEU A 183 17.86 -9.08 -1.89
N ILE A 184 18.91 -9.60 -1.27
CA ILE A 184 19.33 -11.00 -1.44
C ILE A 184 18.23 -11.94 -0.93
N ALA A 185 17.72 -11.68 0.27
CA ALA A 185 16.66 -12.48 0.88
C ALA A 185 15.37 -12.49 0.05
N MET A 186 14.94 -11.32 -0.46
CA MET A 186 13.81 -11.20 -1.39
C MET A 186 14.07 -11.92 -2.71
N SER A 187 15.29 -11.87 -3.24
CA SER A 187 15.65 -12.55 -4.48
C SER A 187 15.62 -14.07 -4.33
N ILE A 188 16.15 -14.60 -3.22
CA ILE A 188 16.14 -16.03 -2.89
C ILE A 188 14.70 -16.52 -2.71
N LEU A 189 13.87 -15.80 -1.94
CA LEU A 189 12.46 -16.16 -1.76
C LEU A 189 11.64 -16.02 -3.04
N SER A 190 11.93 -15.03 -3.88
CA SER A 190 11.28 -14.90 -5.19
C SER A 190 11.69 -16.04 -6.12
N LEU A 191 12.95 -16.47 -6.09
CA LEU A 191 13.42 -17.60 -6.89
C LEU A 191 12.81 -18.92 -6.42
N SER A 192 12.77 -19.15 -5.09
CA SER A 192 12.11 -20.34 -4.53
C SER A 192 10.62 -20.36 -4.85
N TYR A 193 9.95 -19.21 -4.80
CA TYR A 193 8.58 -19.03 -5.25
C TYR A 193 8.40 -19.41 -6.73
N LEU A 194 9.27 -18.94 -7.63
CA LEU A 194 9.20 -19.26 -9.07
C LEU A 194 9.44 -20.75 -9.34
N ILE A 195 10.42 -21.35 -8.66
CA ILE A 195 10.71 -22.79 -8.77
C ILE A 195 9.48 -23.59 -8.31
N LEU A 196 8.91 -23.24 -7.15
CA LEU A 196 7.74 -23.92 -6.60
C LEU A 196 6.48 -23.70 -7.45
N LEU A 197 6.30 -22.53 -8.05
CA LEU A 197 5.22 -22.31 -9.02
C LEU A 197 5.34 -23.26 -10.21
N LYS A 198 6.55 -23.45 -10.75
CA LYS A 198 6.78 -24.35 -11.89
C LYS A 198 6.62 -25.83 -11.49
N SER A 199 7.06 -26.18 -10.28
CA SER A 199 6.95 -27.52 -9.70
C SER A 199 5.54 -27.82 -9.14
N SER A 200 4.68 -26.82 -8.96
CA SER A 200 3.33 -26.98 -8.39
C SER A 200 2.48 -28.00 -9.17
N LYS A 201 2.63 -28.07 -10.50
CA LYS A 201 1.97 -29.07 -11.34
C LYS A 201 2.35 -30.51 -11.00
N TYR A 202 3.62 -30.73 -10.63
CA TYR A 202 4.10 -32.05 -10.21
C TYR A 202 3.60 -32.41 -8.80
N ILE A 203 3.64 -31.46 -7.86
CA ILE A 203 3.18 -31.66 -6.48
C ILE A 203 1.68 -32.02 -6.44
N ILE A 204 0.86 -31.34 -7.24
CA ILE A 204 -0.58 -31.60 -7.34
C ILE A 204 -0.88 -32.94 -7.99
N ASN A 205 -0.12 -33.32 -9.04
CA ASN A 205 -0.28 -34.62 -9.67
C ASN A 205 0.06 -35.77 -8.71
N VAL A 206 1.08 -35.61 -7.87
CA VAL A 206 1.43 -36.60 -6.83
C VAL A 206 0.34 -36.67 -5.75
N GLY A 207 -0.19 -35.54 -5.28
CA GLY A 207 -1.28 -35.52 -4.30
C GLY A 207 -2.57 -36.17 -4.80
N ASN A 208 -2.94 -35.92 -6.06
CA ASN A 208 -4.10 -36.56 -6.70
C ASN A 208 -3.90 -38.07 -6.91
N MET A 209 -2.66 -38.51 -7.20
CA MET A 209 -2.32 -39.94 -7.30
C MET A 209 -2.43 -40.67 -5.96
N LEU A 210 -2.26 -39.96 -4.84
CA LEU A 210 -2.24 -40.53 -3.50
C LEU A 210 -3.61 -40.56 -2.79
N LYS A 211 -4.70 -40.09 -3.42
CA LYS A 211 -6.06 -40.00 -2.84
C LYS A 211 -6.07 -39.45 -1.41
N VAL A 212 -5.35 -38.35 -1.20
CA VAL A 212 -5.14 -37.75 0.11
C VAL A 212 -6.43 -37.06 0.59
N ASP A 213 -6.88 -37.35 1.82
CA ASP A 213 -8.05 -36.72 2.43
C ASP A 213 -7.87 -35.20 2.63
N ASP A 214 -8.98 -34.45 2.63
CA ASP A 214 -9.04 -33.01 2.93
C ASP A 214 -8.35 -32.64 4.26
N SER A 215 -8.33 -33.58 5.22
CA SER A 215 -7.67 -33.42 6.53
C SER A 215 -6.15 -33.27 6.43
N VAL A 216 -5.51 -33.96 5.48
CA VAL A 216 -4.06 -33.87 5.26
C VAL A 216 -3.71 -32.60 4.47
N PHE A 217 -4.61 -32.13 3.59
CA PHE A 217 -4.45 -30.86 2.87
C PHE A 217 -4.31 -29.65 3.82
N VAL A 218 -4.96 -29.68 4.98
CA VAL A 218 -4.75 -28.66 6.04
C VAL A 218 -3.27 -28.61 6.43
N PHE A 219 -2.70 -29.75 6.79
CA PHE A 219 -1.32 -29.85 7.26
C PHE A 219 -0.34 -29.51 6.15
N VAL A 220 -0.59 -29.91 4.90
CA VAL A 220 0.23 -29.46 3.76
C VAL A 220 0.25 -27.94 3.66
N SER A 221 -0.91 -27.29 3.79
CA SER A 221 -1.01 -25.83 3.72
C SER A 221 -0.26 -25.16 4.87
N LEU A 222 -0.48 -25.62 6.10
CA LEU A 222 0.21 -25.11 7.29
C LEU A 222 1.73 -25.36 7.22
N SER A 223 2.17 -26.50 6.68
CA SER A 223 3.58 -26.80 6.45
C SER A 223 4.21 -25.84 5.42
N ILE A 224 3.52 -25.51 4.32
CA ILE A 224 4.01 -24.53 3.35
C ILE A 224 4.14 -23.15 4.01
N ILE A 225 3.14 -22.73 4.78
CA ILE A 225 3.16 -21.46 5.53
C ILE A 225 4.36 -21.44 6.48
N ALA A 226 4.53 -22.49 7.28
CA ALA A 226 5.61 -22.60 8.26
C ALA A 226 6.98 -22.61 7.57
N LEU A 227 7.14 -23.36 6.48
CA LEU A 227 8.40 -23.48 5.73
C LEU A 227 8.83 -22.14 5.12
N PHE A 228 7.91 -21.43 4.45
CA PHE A 228 8.22 -20.09 3.93
C PHE A 228 8.46 -19.07 5.04
N SER A 229 7.69 -19.12 6.13
CA SER A 229 7.87 -18.24 7.28
C SER A 229 9.23 -18.47 7.95
N TYR A 230 9.64 -19.74 8.08
CA TYR A 230 10.93 -20.15 8.61
C TYR A 230 12.09 -19.71 7.70
N PHE A 231 11.97 -19.91 6.39
CA PHE A 231 12.97 -19.41 5.44
C PHE A 231 13.08 -17.89 5.47
N ALA A 232 11.95 -17.17 5.52
CA ALA A 232 11.95 -15.73 5.66
C ALA A 232 12.69 -15.30 6.94
N TYR A 233 12.35 -15.90 8.07
CA TYR A 233 13.02 -15.64 9.35
C TYR A 233 14.54 -15.91 9.28
N TYR A 234 14.95 -17.05 8.72
CA TYR A 234 16.38 -17.39 8.57
C TYR A 234 17.14 -16.41 7.66
N LEU A 235 16.45 -15.83 6.67
CA LEU A 235 17.00 -14.82 5.77
C LEU A 235 16.94 -13.39 6.36
N GLY A 236 16.53 -13.23 7.62
CA GLY A 236 16.42 -11.93 8.30
C GLY A 236 15.19 -11.11 7.89
N LEU A 237 14.16 -11.75 7.34
CA LEU A 237 12.89 -11.14 6.95
C LEU A 237 11.80 -11.47 7.99
N PRO A 238 10.72 -10.67 8.06
CA PRO A 238 9.56 -11.00 8.89
C PRO A 238 8.96 -12.34 8.47
N ALA A 239 8.59 -13.18 9.45
CA ALA A 239 7.87 -14.43 9.18
C ALA A 239 6.58 -14.20 8.38
N SER A 240 5.90 -13.08 8.61
CA SER A 240 4.71 -12.66 7.86
C SER A 240 4.97 -12.45 6.36
N PHE A 241 6.17 -12.03 5.95
CA PHE A 241 6.54 -11.93 4.53
C PHE A 241 6.56 -13.31 3.86
N GLY A 242 7.17 -14.30 4.53
CA GLY A 242 7.16 -15.69 4.07
C GLY A 242 5.73 -16.25 3.97
N ALA A 243 4.91 -16.02 4.99
CA ALA A 243 3.52 -16.45 5.01
C ALA A 243 2.69 -15.85 3.86
N PHE A 244 2.89 -14.57 3.56
CA PHE A 244 2.27 -13.91 2.41
C PHE A 244 2.67 -14.56 1.08
N LEU A 245 3.98 -14.85 0.89
CA LEU A 245 4.44 -15.55 -0.31
C LEU A 245 3.87 -16.97 -0.43
N ALA A 246 3.78 -17.70 0.68
CA ALA A 246 3.12 -19.00 0.73
C ALA A 246 1.64 -18.91 0.32
N GLY A 247 0.92 -17.91 0.82
CA GLY A 247 -0.47 -17.64 0.42
C GLY A 247 -0.60 -17.37 -1.07
N SER A 248 0.23 -16.47 -1.62
CA SER A 248 0.21 -16.14 -3.05
C SER A 248 0.60 -17.34 -3.93
N LEU A 249 1.48 -18.21 -3.44
CA LEU A 249 1.89 -19.43 -4.13
C LEU A 249 0.69 -20.35 -4.28
N ILE A 250 0.02 -20.64 -3.17
CA ILE A 250 -1.17 -21.48 -3.13
C ILE A 250 -2.31 -20.87 -3.97
N ALA A 251 -2.51 -19.55 -3.90
CA ALA A 251 -3.50 -18.83 -4.71
C ALA A 251 -3.28 -18.94 -6.23
N SER A 252 -2.04 -19.22 -6.65
CA SER A 252 -1.65 -19.37 -8.05
C SER A 252 -1.76 -20.80 -8.57
N MET A 253 -2.07 -21.77 -7.70
CA MET A 253 -2.23 -23.18 -8.07
C MET A 253 -3.62 -23.47 -8.66
N PRO A 254 -3.77 -24.47 -9.56
CA PRO A 254 -5.07 -24.85 -10.14
C PRO A 254 -6.16 -25.15 -9.10
N ASN A 255 -5.80 -25.77 -7.97
CA ASN A 255 -6.73 -26.16 -6.91
C ASN A 255 -6.82 -25.13 -5.77
N ALA A 256 -6.43 -23.86 -6.01
CA ALA A 256 -6.39 -22.81 -4.97
C ALA A 256 -7.70 -22.66 -4.17
N LYS A 257 -8.86 -22.95 -4.80
CA LYS A 257 -10.17 -22.92 -4.13
C LYS A 257 -10.30 -23.95 -3.02
N ASP A 258 -9.75 -25.14 -3.22
CA ASP A 258 -9.84 -26.23 -2.24
C ASP A 258 -8.93 -25.91 -1.05
N PHE A 259 -7.70 -25.44 -1.33
CA PHE A 259 -6.81 -24.91 -0.30
C PHE A 259 -7.46 -23.78 0.52
N GLY A 260 -8.19 -22.88 -0.13
CA GLY A 260 -8.87 -21.79 0.58
C GLY A 260 -10.03 -22.23 1.46
N LYS A 261 -10.82 -23.23 1.03
CA LYS A 261 -11.89 -23.82 1.86
C LYS A 261 -11.33 -24.46 3.12
N VAL A 262 -10.21 -25.18 2.97
CA VAL A 262 -9.57 -25.93 4.05
C VAL A 262 -8.85 -24.99 5.02
N THR A 263 -8.14 -23.97 4.52
CA THR A 263 -7.35 -23.05 5.36
C THR A 263 -8.14 -21.88 5.94
N GLY A 264 -9.27 -21.51 5.34
CA GLY A 264 -10.09 -20.37 5.73
C GLY A 264 -10.50 -20.36 7.21
N PRO A 265 -11.05 -21.46 7.78
CA PRO A 265 -11.42 -21.52 9.20
C PRO A 265 -10.26 -21.22 10.14
N TYR A 266 -9.07 -21.75 9.86
CA TYR A 266 -7.88 -21.52 10.66
C TYR A 266 -7.42 -20.06 10.57
N ALA A 267 -7.37 -19.51 9.35
CA ALA A 267 -7.05 -18.11 9.16
C ALA A 267 -7.97 -17.19 9.98
N MET A 268 -9.28 -17.47 10.04
CA MET A 268 -10.24 -16.70 10.84
C MET A 268 -9.98 -16.80 12.35
N VAL A 269 -9.71 -18.00 12.88
CA VAL A 269 -9.43 -18.20 14.32
C VAL A 269 -8.17 -17.44 14.74
N PHE A 270 -7.08 -17.61 14.00
CA PHE A 270 -5.80 -17.00 14.37
C PHE A 270 -5.76 -15.49 14.10
N THR A 271 -6.46 -15.01 13.07
CA THR A 271 -6.71 -13.58 12.88
C THR A 271 -7.46 -13.00 14.08
N SER A 272 -8.44 -13.73 14.62
CA SER A 272 -9.18 -13.29 15.80
C SER A 272 -8.30 -13.25 17.05
N MET A 273 -7.44 -14.25 17.22
CA MET A 273 -6.44 -14.27 18.31
C MET A 273 -5.46 -13.10 18.22
N PHE A 274 -5.02 -12.73 17.02
CA PHE A 274 -4.17 -11.55 16.82
C PHE A 274 -4.83 -10.28 17.37
N PHE A 275 -6.07 -10.00 16.94
CA PHE A 275 -6.75 -8.78 17.35
C PHE A 275 -7.08 -8.72 18.83
N ILE A 276 -7.47 -9.86 19.44
CA ILE A 276 -7.64 -9.91 20.90
C ILE A 276 -6.30 -9.69 21.61
N SER A 277 -5.21 -10.28 21.12
CA SER A 277 -3.88 -10.13 21.71
C SER A 277 -3.39 -8.70 21.68
N ILE A 278 -3.58 -8.02 20.55
CA ILE A 278 -3.34 -6.58 20.43
C ILE A 278 -4.25 -5.79 21.36
N GLY A 279 -5.53 -6.14 21.44
CA GLY A 279 -6.46 -5.54 22.39
C GLY A 279 -5.92 -5.61 23.81
N MET A 280 -5.41 -6.77 24.25
CA MET A 280 -4.84 -6.95 25.59
C MET A 280 -3.61 -6.07 25.85
N MET A 281 -2.89 -5.63 24.82
CA MET A 281 -1.77 -4.69 24.95
C MET A 281 -2.21 -3.24 25.14
N VAL A 282 -3.47 -2.90 24.87
CA VAL A 282 -4.00 -1.54 25.00
C VAL A 282 -3.94 -1.10 26.46
N ASN A 283 -3.41 0.11 26.70
CA ASN A 283 -3.30 0.71 28.01
C ASN A 283 -4.32 1.86 28.17
N PHE A 284 -5.29 1.70 29.06
CA PHE A 284 -6.33 2.71 29.30
C PHE A 284 -5.78 4.01 29.90
N THR A 285 -4.81 3.93 30.81
CA THR A 285 -4.13 5.12 31.36
C THR A 285 -3.47 5.92 30.24
N ALA A 286 -2.82 5.25 29.28
CA ALA A 286 -2.23 5.93 28.14
C ALA A 286 -3.27 6.59 27.23
N ILE A 287 -4.48 6.04 27.12
CA ILE A 287 -5.59 6.68 26.39
C ILE A 287 -6.04 7.95 27.12
N GLU A 288 -6.25 7.87 28.44
CA GLU A 288 -6.69 8.98 29.26
C GLU A 288 -5.70 10.16 29.22
N GLU A 289 -4.41 9.86 29.39
CA GLU A 289 -3.33 10.85 29.35
C GLU A 289 -3.17 11.51 27.97
N ASN A 290 -3.50 10.79 26.90
CA ASN A 290 -3.25 11.23 25.52
C ASN A 290 -4.54 11.48 24.71
N ILE A 291 -5.68 11.71 25.37
CA ILE A 291 -6.97 11.84 24.67
C ILE A 291 -6.98 12.96 23.62
N PHE A 292 -6.35 14.10 23.93
CA PHE A 292 -6.20 15.22 22.99
C PHE A 292 -5.33 14.86 21.78
N LEU A 293 -4.28 14.08 22.02
CA LEU A 293 -3.42 13.58 20.94
C LEU A 293 -4.18 12.60 20.06
N ILE A 294 -4.96 11.68 20.64
CA ILE A 294 -5.82 10.75 19.89
C ILE A 294 -6.81 11.53 19.03
N MET A 295 -7.48 12.55 19.58
CA MET A 295 -8.38 13.41 18.80
C MET A 295 -7.65 14.13 17.66
N GLY A 296 -6.45 14.67 17.91
CA GLY A 296 -5.60 15.27 16.88
C GLY A 296 -5.21 14.29 15.78
N LEU A 297 -4.88 13.04 16.14
CA LEU A 297 -4.58 11.97 15.19
C LEU A 297 -5.81 11.56 14.37
N VAL A 298 -7.01 11.49 14.99
CA VAL A 298 -8.26 11.23 14.26
C VAL A 298 -8.50 12.34 13.23
N ILE A 299 -8.35 13.61 13.61
CA ILE A 299 -8.45 14.74 12.67
C ILE A 299 -7.41 14.60 11.56
N ALA A 300 -6.17 14.20 11.89
CA ALA A 300 -5.14 13.97 10.90
C ALA A 300 -5.49 12.84 9.91
N VAL A 301 -6.08 11.74 10.38
CA VAL A 301 -6.59 10.65 9.53
C VAL A 301 -7.66 11.18 8.57
N PHE A 302 -8.66 11.90 9.09
CA PHE A 302 -9.72 12.47 8.28
C PHE A 302 -9.17 13.43 7.23
N LEU A 303 -8.37 14.41 7.64
CA LEU A 303 -7.87 15.45 6.75
C LEU A 303 -6.95 14.89 5.67
N SER A 304 -5.97 14.05 6.06
CA SER A 304 -5.04 13.45 5.12
C SER A 304 -5.74 12.55 4.10
N ARG A 305 -6.71 11.72 4.53
CA ARG A 305 -7.45 10.81 3.64
C ARG A 305 -8.44 11.54 2.76
N PHE A 306 -9.19 12.51 3.27
CA PHE A 306 -10.09 13.31 2.43
C PHE A 306 -9.33 14.09 1.35
N ILE A 307 -8.18 14.67 1.70
CA ILE A 307 -7.35 15.37 0.71
C ILE A 307 -6.79 14.38 -0.31
N ALA A 308 -6.11 13.32 0.14
CA ALA A 308 -5.45 12.38 -0.76
C ALA A 308 -6.44 11.62 -1.66
N ILE A 309 -7.49 11.05 -1.05
CA ILE A 309 -8.44 10.17 -1.72
C ILE A 309 -9.45 10.99 -2.50
N GLY A 310 -9.93 12.10 -1.95
CA GLY A 310 -10.79 13.04 -2.68
C GLY A 310 -10.10 13.58 -3.92
N PHE A 311 -8.85 14.04 -3.79
CA PHE A 311 -8.04 14.49 -4.92
C PHE A 311 -7.85 13.37 -5.95
N MET A 312 -7.31 12.22 -5.54
CA MET A 312 -6.95 11.18 -6.51
C MET A 312 -8.19 10.59 -7.20
N THR A 313 -9.31 10.43 -6.49
CA THR A 313 -10.49 9.82 -7.09
C THR A 313 -11.22 10.80 -8.02
N TYR A 314 -11.26 12.08 -7.66
CA TYR A 314 -11.83 13.11 -8.52
C TYR A 314 -11.01 13.30 -9.80
N PHE A 315 -9.68 13.43 -9.68
CA PHE A 315 -8.82 13.76 -10.81
C PHE A 315 -8.35 12.57 -11.63
N LEU A 316 -8.05 11.44 -10.97
CA LEU A 316 -7.43 10.29 -11.61
C LEU A 316 -8.36 9.08 -11.72
N ALA A 317 -9.44 8.98 -10.92
CA ALA A 317 -10.42 7.89 -11.02
C ALA A 317 -11.72 8.27 -11.75
N ASN A 318 -11.89 9.53 -12.16
CA ASN A 318 -13.11 10.04 -12.81
C ASN A 318 -14.38 9.84 -11.96
N PHE A 319 -14.22 9.93 -10.64
CA PHE A 319 -15.34 9.93 -9.71
C PHE A 319 -15.88 11.36 -9.59
N ARG A 320 -17.15 11.55 -9.94
CA ARG A 320 -17.83 12.85 -9.89
C ARG A 320 -18.82 12.91 -8.74
N ASN A 321 -19.25 14.11 -8.42
CA ASN A 321 -20.28 14.38 -7.42
C ASN A 321 -19.93 13.81 -6.03
N GLU A 322 -20.79 12.96 -5.48
CA GLU A 322 -20.63 12.30 -4.19
C GLU A 322 -19.56 11.22 -4.17
N SER A 323 -19.12 10.71 -5.33
CA SER A 323 -18.21 9.57 -5.43
C SER A 323 -16.85 9.78 -4.72
N PRO A 324 -16.16 10.94 -4.84
CA PRO A 324 -14.91 11.20 -4.10
C PRO A 324 -15.09 11.28 -2.58
N PHE A 325 -16.25 11.81 -2.13
CA PHE A 325 -16.60 11.86 -0.71
C PHE A 325 -16.85 10.45 -0.18
N PHE A 326 -17.63 9.65 -0.93
CA PHE A 326 -17.82 8.24 -0.60
C PHE A 326 -16.50 7.49 -0.54
N ALA A 327 -15.63 7.64 -1.53
CA ALA A 327 -14.32 6.98 -1.54
C ALA A 327 -13.45 7.35 -0.33
N SER A 328 -13.42 8.64 0.01
CA SER A 328 -12.68 9.14 1.18
C SER A 328 -13.20 8.57 2.49
N LEU A 329 -14.53 8.51 2.65
CA LEU A 329 -15.21 7.93 3.81
C LEU A 329 -15.03 6.41 3.88
N ALA A 330 -15.14 5.73 2.73
CA ALA A 330 -15.04 4.29 2.63
C ALA A 330 -13.64 3.79 2.99
N MET A 331 -12.62 4.60 2.74
CA MET A 331 -11.24 4.29 3.07
C MET A 331 -10.78 4.92 4.38
N LEU A 332 -11.67 5.30 5.32
CA LEU A 332 -11.29 5.83 6.65
C LEU A 332 -10.67 4.81 7.62
N PRO A 333 -11.08 3.52 7.67
CA PRO A 333 -10.54 2.59 8.64
C PRO A 333 -9.06 2.33 8.48
N ILE A 334 -8.31 2.37 9.58
CA ILE A 334 -6.87 2.05 9.60
C ILE A 334 -6.66 0.52 9.46
N GLY A 335 -5.60 0.14 8.75
CA GLY A 335 -5.21 -1.23 8.44
C GLY A 335 -4.68 -2.06 9.61
N GLU A 336 -4.82 -3.38 9.51
CA GLU A 336 -4.23 -4.36 10.41
C GLU A 336 -2.70 -4.30 10.45
N PHE A 337 -2.06 -3.99 9.31
CA PHE A 337 -0.61 -3.81 9.24
C PHE A 337 -0.13 -2.60 10.03
N SER A 338 -0.98 -1.60 10.25
CA SER A 338 -0.64 -0.46 11.10
C SER A 338 -0.34 -0.90 12.53
N LEU A 339 -1.01 -1.95 13.05
CA LEU A 339 -0.69 -2.52 14.36
C LEU A 339 0.65 -3.24 14.39
N ILE A 340 0.98 -3.95 13.31
CA ILE A 340 2.28 -4.62 13.20
C ILE A 340 3.40 -3.58 13.14
N ILE A 341 3.21 -2.50 12.38
CA ILE A 341 4.13 -1.36 12.32
C ILE A 341 4.24 -0.67 13.68
N ALA A 342 3.12 -0.48 14.39
CA ALA A 342 3.10 0.11 15.72
C ALA A 342 3.88 -0.72 16.75
N LYS A 343 3.72 -2.04 16.74
CA LYS A 343 4.52 -2.97 17.55
C LYS A 343 6.01 -2.84 17.21
N GLN A 344 6.33 -2.67 15.93
CA GLN A 344 7.72 -2.55 15.49
C GLN A 344 8.35 -1.18 15.79
N ALA A 345 7.55 -0.12 15.88
CA ALA A 345 8.03 1.23 16.16
C ALA A 345 8.78 1.34 17.51
N GLY A 346 8.38 0.55 18.52
CA GLY A 346 9.04 0.52 19.83
C GLY A 346 10.52 0.16 19.76
N TYR A 347 10.93 -0.61 18.76
CA TYR A 347 12.33 -1.00 18.55
C TYR A 347 13.22 0.11 17.98
N PHE A 348 12.63 1.19 17.47
CA PHE A 348 13.34 2.30 16.82
C PHE A 348 13.55 3.51 17.75
N GLY A 349 13.45 3.32 19.07
CA GLY A 349 13.62 4.41 20.05
C GLY A 349 12.55 5.48 19.94
N VAL A 350 11.36 5.11 19.44
CA VAL A 350 10.19 5.97 19.38
C VAL A 350 9.67 6.14 20.81
N ASN A 351 10.22 7.12 21.52
CA ASN A 351 9.96 7.33 22.94
C ASN A 351 8.76 8.27 23.16
N GLY A 352 8.05 8.04 24.27
CA GLY A 352 7.04 8.97 24.81
C GLY A 352 5.59 8.77 24.34
N ILE A 353 5.32 7.84 23.43
CA ILE A 353 3.95 7.52 22.99
C ILE A 353 3.79 6.00 22.85
N ASP A 354 2.76 5.44 23.48
CA ASP A 354 2.37 4.04 23.28
C ASP A 354 1.70 3.86 21.91
N MET A 355 2.50 3.52 20.90
CA MET A 355 2.07 3.37 19.51
C MET A 355 0.98 2.30 19.32
N VAL A 356 1.04 1.21 20.09
CA VAL A 356 0.07 0.11 19.97
C VAL A 356 -1.29 0.61 20.45
N THR A 357 -1.33 1.26 21.62
CA THR A 357 -2.55 1.87 22.17
C THR A 357 -3.13 2.95 21.26
N MET A 358 -2.29 3.87 20.75
CA MET A 358 -2.75 4.91 19.81
C MET A 358 -3.35 4.30 18.54
N THR A 359 -2.67 3.30 17.97
CA THR A 359 -3.12 2.66 16.72
C THR A 359 -4.40 1.86 16.92
N ALA A 360 -4.50 1.09 18.01
CA ALA A 360 -5.71 0.35 18.34
C ALA A 360 -6.90 1.30 18.53
N SER A 361 -6.70 2.42 19.23
CA SER A 361 -7.72 3.47 19.40
C SER A 361 -8.15 4.05 18.06
N LEU A 362 -7.21 4.36 17.17
CA LEU A 362 -7.53 4.87 15.84
C LEU A 362 -8.28 3.84 14.99
N ILE A 363 -7.94 2.55 15.03
CA ILE A 363 -8.67 1.50 14.30
C ILE A 363 -10.13 1.46 14.75
N VAL A 364 -10.37 1.43 16.07
CA VAL A 364 -11.72 1.41 16.65
C VAL A 364 -12.51 2.67 16.26
N ILE A 365 -11.93 3.86 16.44
CA ILE A 365 -12.60 5.14 16.16
C ILE A 365 -12.86 5.31 14.66
N THR A 366 -11.91 4.95 13.79
CA THR A 366 -12.05 5.13 12.34
C THR A 366 -13.03 4.13 11.71
N ALA A 367 -13.11 2.90 12.24
CA ALA A 367 -14.13 1.94 11.86
C ALA A 367 -15.54 2.43 12.24
N LEU A 368 -15.71 2.93 13.47
CA LEU A 368 -16.95 3.54 13.92
C LEU A 368 -17.31 4.75 13.07
N ALA A 369 -16.35 5.65 12.84
CA ALA A 369 -16.51 6.82 12.01
C ALA A 369 -17.05 6.44 10.63
N MET A 370 -16.37 5.53 9.91
CA MET A 370 -16.85 5.05 8.61
C MET A 370 -18.28 4.52 8.70
N SER A 371 -18.58 3.62 9.65
CA SER A 371 -19.90 3.00 9.77
C SER A 371 -21.03 4.04 9.99
N LEU A 372 -20.75 5.12 10.70
CA LEU A 372 -21.69 6.21 10.97
C LEU A 372 -21.80 7.21 9.81
N THR A 373 -20.68 7.55 9.16
CA THR A 373 -20.64 8.63 8.17
C THR A 373 -20.87 8.17 6.73
N ILE A 374 -20.63 6.89 6.40
CA ILE A 374 -20.66 6.41 5.00
C ILE A 374 -22.02 6.60 4.32
N ASN A 375 -23.12 6.51 5.07
CA ASN A 375 -24.48 6.76 4.56
C ASN A 375 -24.76 8.23 4.25
N HIS A 376 -23.93 9.15 4.76
CA HIS A 376 -24.12 10.59 4.65
C HIS A 376 -23.21 11.22 3.59
N SER A 377 -22.58 10.43 2.71
CA SER A 377 -21.64 10.92 1.69
C SER A 377 -22.26 11.99 0.78
N GLU A 378 -23.53 11.82 0.39
CA GLU A 378 -24.26 12.80 -0.44
C GLU A 378 -24.50 14.11 0.31
N ARG A 379 -24.87 14.05 1.59
CA ARG A 379 -25.09 15.23 2.42
C ARG A 379 -23.78 16.02 2.58
N MET A 380 -22.68 15.34 2.85
CA MET A 380 -21.35 15.97 2.96
C MET A 380 -20.92 16.63 1.64
N TYR A 381 -21.18 15.98 0.51
CA TYR A 381 -20.95 16.56 -0.80
C TYR A 381 -21.79 17.83 -1.03
N SER A 382 -23.09 17.80 -0.72
CA SER A 382 -23.99 18.94 -0.92
C SER A 382 -23.59 20.18 -0.11
N ILE A 383 -23.12 19.99 1.13
CA ILE A 383 -22.62 21.07 2.00
C ILE A 383 -21.33 21.65 1.41
N SER A 384 -20.40 20.79 1.03
CA SER A 384 -19.12 21.21 0.46
C SER A 384 -19.30 21.99 -0.84
N ARG A 385 -20.25 21.57 -1.70
CA ARG A 385 -20.58 22.28 -2.94
C ARG A 385 -21.17 23.67 -2.70
N LYS A 386 -21.91 23.88 -1.60
CA LYS A 386 -22.43 25.20 -1.22
C LYS A 386 -21.34 26.15 -0.72
N LEU A 387 -20.28 25.61 -0.10
CA LEU A 387 -19.17 26.39 0.47
C LEU A 387 -18.09 26.75 -0.56
N MET A 388 -17.92 25.95 -1.63
CA MET A 388 -16.83 26.15 -2.59
C MET A 388 -17.19 27.17 -3.69
N PRO A 389 -16.28 28.12 -4.04
CA PRO A 389 -16.50 29.08 -5.12
C PRO A 389 -16.68 28.41 -6.51
N SER A 390 -17.61 28.89 -7.31
CA SER A 390 -17.94 28.34 -8.64
C SER A 390 -16.76 28.33 -9.62
N LYS A 391 -15.90 29.36 -9.58
CA LYS A 391 -14.70 29.45 -10.41
C LYS A 391 -13.66 28.36 -10.07
N PHE A 392 -13.52 28.03 -8.78
CA PHE A 392 -12.61 26.98 -8.34
C PHE A 392 -13.10 25.61 -8.81
N MET A 393 -14.39 25.31 -8.63
CA MET A 393 -14.99 24.07 -9.13
C MET A 393 -14.86 23.93 -10.66
N ALA A 394 -15.06 25.00 -11.42
CA ALA A 394 -14.89 24.98 -12.88
C ALA A 394 -13.44 24.66 -13.30
N SER A 395 -12.44 25.18 -12.59
CA SER A 395 -11.03 24.83 -12.83
C SER A 395 -10.72 23.37 -12.47
N LEU A 396 -11.25 22.87 -11.34
CA LEU A 396 -11.09 21.46 -10.95
C LEU A 396 -11.71 20.53 -12.01
N GLU A 397 -12.92 20.84 -12.49
CA GLU A 397 -13.60 20.06 -13.53
C GLU A 397 -12.79 20.04 -14.83
N SER A 398 -12.26 21.19 -15.26
CA SER A 398 -11.45 21.28 -16.48
C SER A 398 -10.18 20.42 -16.42
N VAL A 399 -9.50 20.38 -15.27
CA VAL A 399 -8.29 19.56 -15.10
C VAL A 399 -8.65 18.08 -14.98
N ALA A 400 -9.72 17.75 -14.25
CA ALA A 400 -10.22 16.39 -14.14
C ALA A 400 -10.64 15.82 -15.50
N ASP A 401 -11.31 16.60 -16.35
CA ASP A 401 -11.69 16.17 -17.69
C ASP A 401 -10.50 15.98 -18.63
N TYR A 402 -9.45 16.79 -18.49
CA TYR A 402 -8.21 16.59 -19.24
C TYR A 402 -7.51 15.28 -18.84
N LEU A 403 -7.31 15.07 -17.53
CA LEU A 403 -6.70 13.85 -17.00
C LEU A 403 -7.52 12.61 -17.35
N ARG A 404 -8.84 12.71 -17.29
CA ARG A 404 -9.76 11.64 -17.70
C ARG A 404 -9.51 11.21 -19.13
N ARG A 405 -9.53 12.14 -20.10
CA ARG A 405 -9.35 11.78 -21.52
C ARG A 405 -8.00 11.09 -21.74
N PHE A 406 -6.97 11.51 -21.02
CA PHE A 406 -5.66 10.86 -21.05
C PHE A 406 -5.69 9.43 -20.48
N PHE A 407 -6.25 9.22 -19.29
CA PHE A 407 -6.34 7.89 -18.68
C PHE A 407 -7.27 6.94 -19.44
N ASP A 408 -8.40 7.43 -19.96
CA ASP A 408 -9.31 6.62 -20.78
C ASP A 408 -8.58 6.10 -22.03
N HIS A 409 -7.72 6.91 -22.67
CA HIS A 409 -6.90 6.46 -23.80
C HIS A 409 -5.76 5.51 -23.41
N LEU A 410 -5.27 5.58 -22.16
CA LEU A 410 -4.29 4.62 -21.63
C LEU A 410 -4.93 3.26 -21.32
N ASP A 411 -6.19 3.26 -20.90
CA ASP A 411 -6.95 2.05 -20.56
C ASP A 411 -7.45 1.31 -21.82
N LEU A 412 -7.65 2.01 -22.96
CA LEU A 412 -7.96 1.39 -24.25
C LEU A 412 -6.83 0.48 -24.74
N GLU A 413 -7.16 -0.70 -25.27
CA GLU A 413 -6.19 -1.61 -25.92
C GLU A 413 -5.83 -1.19 -27.35
N THR A 414 -5.17 -0.04 -27.50
CA THR A 414 -4.61 0.40 -28.78
C THR A 414 -3.21 -0.18 -29.01
N THR A 415 -2.72 -0.12 -30.25
CA THR A 415 -1.35 -0.53 -30.60
C THR A 415 -0.30 0.20 -29.74
N PHE A 416 -0.53 1.50 -29.49
CA PHE A 416 0.35 2.35 -28.68
C PHE A 416 0.32 1.98 -27.20
N THR A 417 -0.83 1.65 -26.61
CA THR A 417 -0.90 1.25 -25.19
C THR A 417 -0.34 -0.14 -24.97
N LYS A 418 -0.48 -1.07 -25.93
CA LYS A 418 0.20 -2.37 -25.89
C LYS A 418 1.72 -2.20 -25.93
N GLN A 419 2.21 -1.32 -26.80
CA GLN A 419 3.64 -1.00 -26.87
C GLN A 419 4.12 -0.30 -25.60
N LEU A 420 3.35 0.63 -25.03
CA LEU A 420 3.64 1.30 -23.76
C LEU A 420 3.78 0.29 -22.63
N LYS A 421 2.84 -0.65 -22.49
CA LYS A 421 2.89 -1.72 -21.49
C LYS A 421 4.11 -2.61 -21.69
N LYS A 422 4.48 -2.91 -22.93
CA LYS A 422 5.69 -3.69 -23.25
C LYS A 422 6.96 -2.94 -22.84
N GLU A 423 7.12 -1.69 -23.26
CA GLU A 423 8.27 -0.83 -22.91
C GLU A 423 8.39 -0.66 -21.39
N ALA A 424 7.29 -0.38 -20.70
CA ALA A 424 7.28 -0.26 -19.23
C ALA A 424 7.65 -1.59 -18.55
N LYS A 425 7.12 -2.72 -19.02
CA LYS A 425 7.47 -4.05 -18.49
C LYS A 425 8.96 -4.36 -18.70
N MET A 426 9.52 -4.03 -19.86
CA MET A 426 10.95 -4.23 -20.14
C MET A 426 11.80 -3.31 -19.27
N ALA A 427 11.44 -2.03 -19.12
CA ALA A 427 12.12 -1.11 -18.22
C ALA A 427 12.16 -1.66 -16.78
N ILE A 428 11.02 -2.10 -16.25
CA ILE A 428 10.92 -2.71 -14.91
C ILE A 428 11.78 -3.97 -14.83
N LEU A 429 11.76 -4.83 -15.84
CA LEU A 429 12.56 -6.06 -15.88
C LEU A 429 14.07 -5.76 -15.87
N TYR A 430 14.54 -4.79 -16.66
CA TYR A 430 15.95 -4.40 -16.68
C TYR A 430 16.37 -3.70 -15.39
N ILE A 431 15.50 -2.87 -14.79
CA ILE A 431 15.74 -2.29 -13.46
C ILE A 431 15.87 -3.41 -12.42
N LEU A 432 14.94 -4.37 -12.42
CA LEU A 432 14.98 -5.52 -11.52
C LEU A 432 16.26 -6.35 -11.72
N LEU A 433 16.65 -6.62 -12.98
CA LEU A 433 17.84 -7.38 -13.31
C LEU A 433 19.13 -6.63 -12.92
N ALA A 434 19.18 -5.30 -13.10
CA ALA A 434 20.29 -4.47 -12.63
C ALA A 434 20.42 -4.51 -11.10
N VAL A 435 19.29 -4.38 -10.40
CA VAL A 435 19.22 -4.47 -8.93
C VAL A 435 19.70 -5.84 -8.48
N VAL A 436 19.07 -6.92 -8.94
CA VAL A 436 19.45 -8.30 -8.57
C VAL A 436 20.91 -8.58 -8.91
N GLY A 437 21.37 -8.23 -10.12
CA GLY A 437 22.75 -8.43 -10.56
C GLY A 437 23.77 -7.72 -9.67
N PHE A 438 23.51 -6.45 -9.31
CA PHE A 438 24.35 -5.72 -8.38
C PHE A 438 24.37 -6.36 -6.99
N PHE A 439 23.21 -6.76 -6.46
CA PHE A 439 23.15 -7.38 -5.14
C PHE A 439 23.73 -8.78 -5.09
N VAL A 440 23.66 -9.57 -6.17
CA VAL A 440 24.38 -10.84 -6.31
C VAL A 440 25.88 -10.59 -6.33
N LEU A 441 26.35 -9.62 -7.12
CA LEU A 441 27.76 -9.30 -7.23
C LEU A 441 28.34 -8.83 -5.88
N VAL A 442 27.65 -7.90 -5.21
CA VAL A 442 28.02 -7.49 -3.84
C VAL A 442 27.85 -8.66 -2.87
N GLY A 443 26.82 -9.50 -3.03
CA GLY A 443 26.56 -10.74 -2.28
C GLY A 443 27.71 -11.73 -2.28
N MET A 444 28.33 -11.95 -3.45
CA MET A 444 29.43 -12.88 -3.67
C MET A 444 30.80 -12.32 -3.26
N THR A 445 30.93 -11.00 -3.03
CA THR A 445 32.22 -10.41 -2.61
C THR A 445 32.88 -11.08 -1.39
N PRO A 446 32.20 -11.43 -0.28
CA PRO A 446 32.84 -12.13 0.85
C PRO A 446 33.22 -13.58 0.54
N LEU A 447 32.55 -14.25 -0.42
CA LEU A 447 32.88 -15.61 -0.86
C LEU A 447 34.12 -15.63 -1.76
N ILE A 448 34.25 -14.62 -2.63
CA ILE A 448 35.36 -14.47 -3.58
C ILE A 448 36.59 -13.83 -2.92
N ASN A 449 36.37 -12.96 -1.92
CA ASN A 449 37.42 -12.27 -1.18
C ASN A 449 37.34 -12.56 0.34
N PRO A 450 37.51 -13.82 0.77
CA PRO A 450 37.44 -14.18 2.19
C PRO A 450 38.55 -13.50 3.02
N GLY A 451 39.67 -13.10 2.39
CA GLY A 451 40.77 -12.38 3.02
C GLY A 451 40.65 -10.84 3.00
N GLY A 452 39.56 -10.28 2.50
CA GLY A 452 39.30 -8.83 2.52
C GLY A 452 40.33 -7.97 1.75
N LYS A 453 41.06 -8.54 0.79
CA LYS A 453 42.09 -7.80 0.03
C LYS A 453 41.45 -6.67 -0.77
N LEU A 454 41.91 -5.44 -0.54
CA LEU A 454 41.34 -4.22 -1.12
C LEU A 454 41.22 -4.28 -2.67
N TRP A 455 42.26 -4.78 -3.35
CA TRP A 455 42.31 -4.81 -4.82
C TRP A 455 41.27 -5.75 -5.43
N ILE A 456 40.96 -6.88 -4.78
CA ILE A 456 39.92 -7.82 -5.24
C ILE A 456 38.53 -7.18 -5.12
N SER A 457 38.28 -6.46 -4.03
CA SER A 457 37.03 -5.70 -3.86
C SER A 457 36.91 -4.59 -4.90
N ILE A 458 37.99 -3.85 -5.20
CA ILE A 458 38.00 -2.83 -6.25
C ILE A 458 37.63 -3.44 -7.61
N VAL A 459 38.27 -4.54 -8.01
CA VAL A 459 37.99 -5.22 -9.29
C VAL A 459 36.54 -5.70 -9.37
N LEU A 460 36.01 -6.30 -8.29
CA LEU A 460 34.61 -6.74 -8.23
C LEU A 460 33.64 -5.55 -8.35
N TYR A 461 33.85 -4.47 -7.59
CA TYR A 461 33.01 -3.28 -7.70
C TYR A 461 33.10 -2.62 -9.09
N LEU A 462 34.26 -2.66 -9.74
CA LEU A 462 34.46 -2.14 -11.09
C LEU A 462 33.73 -2.98 -12.15
N MET A 463 33.79 -4.32 -12.04
CA MET A 463 33.00 -5.24 -12.85
C MET A 463 31.49 -5.02 -12.65
N GLY A 464 31.06 -4.82 -11.40
CA GLY A 464 29.67 -4.52 -11.08
C GLY A 464 29.21 -3.17 -11.62
N PHE A 465 30.07 -2.15 -11.56
CA PHE A 465 29.82 -0.85 -12.15
C PHE A 465 29.67 -0.94 -13.67
N LEU A 466 30.56 -1.68 -14.35
CA LEU A 466 30.48 -1.91 -15.80
C LEU A 466 29.22 -2.70 -16.19
N ALA A 467 28.84 -3.71 -15.41
CA ALA A 467 27.60 -4.45 -15.62
C ALA A 467 26.37 -3.54 -15.43
N MET A 468 26.36 -2.69 -14.40
CA MET A 468 25.27 -1.72 -14.18
C MET A 468 25.23 -0.66 -15.29
N ALA A 469 26.38 -0.19 -15.77
CA ALA A 469 26.46 0.73 -16.89
C ALA A 469 25.96 0.09 -18.20
N ALA A 470 26.22 -1.20 -18.42
CA ALA A 470 25.68 -1.93 -19.55
C ALA A 470 24.16 -2.08 -19.50
N VAL A 471 23.58 -2.22 -18.29
CA VAL A 471 22.12 -2.33 -18.11
C VAL A 471 21.43 -0.95 -18.04
N SER A 472 22.15 0.14 -17.74
CA SER A 472 21.57 1.48 -17.68
C SER A 472 21.11 1.99 -19.05
N MET A 473 21.82 1.63 -20.12
CA MET A 473 21.46 1.99 -21.50
C MET A 473 20.09 1.42 -21.93
N PRO A 474 19.80 0.11 -21.82
CA PRO A 474 18.48 -0.42 -22.13
C PRO A 474 17.38 0.14 -21.23
N ILE A 475 17.66 0.42 -19.94
CA ILE A 475 16.71 1.11 -19.05
C ILE A 475 16.36 2.50 -19.61
N TYR A 476 17.37 3.30 -19.96
CA TYR A 476 17.17 4.64 -20.51
C TYR A 476 16.38 4.61 -21.82
N LEU A 477 16.69 3.67 -22.71
CA LEU A 477 15.97 3.51 -23.99
C LEU A 477 14.48 3.20 -23.76
N HIS A 478 14.17 2.25 -22.89
CA HIS A 478 12.78 1.90 -22.59
C HIS A 478 12.03 3.03 -21.87
N LEU A 479 12.67 3.75 -20.93
CA LEU A 479 12.07 4.93 -20.29
C LEU A 479 11.78 6.06 -21.30
N LYS A 480 12.69 6.30 -22.24
CA LYS A 480 12.50 7.27 -23.32
C LYS A 480 11.39 6.82 -24.29
N GLY A 481 11.30 5.51 -24.55
CA GLY A 481 10.21 4.88 -25.31
C GLY A 481 8.85 5.10 -24.64
N VAL A 482 8.76 4.86 -23.32
CA VAL A 482 7.57 5.15 -22.51
C VAL A 482 7.18 6.62 -22.63
N GLN A 483 8.13 7.54 -22.44
CA GLN A 483 7.88 8.98 -22.53
C GLN A 483 7.37 9.41 -23.92
N HIS A 484 7.96 8.87 -25.00
CA HIS A 484 7.51 9.13 -26.37
C HIS A 484 6.08 8.62 -26.61
N LEU A 485 5.79 7.39 -26.20
CA LEU A 485 4.47 6.79 -26.37
C LEU A 485 3.40 7.53 -25.57
N LEU A 486 3.71 7.96 -24.35
CA LEU A 486 2.82 8.85 -23.58
C LEU A 486 2.55 10.15 -24.35
N ALA A 487 3.56 10.72 -25.02
CA ALA A 487 3.42 11.97 -25.78
C ALA A 487 2.56 11.80 -27.02
N VAL A 488 2.69 10.66 -27.71
CA VAL A 488 1.83 10.31 -28.85
C VAL A 488 0.39 10.08 -28.40
N ILE A 489 0.17 9.37 -27.29
CA ILE A 489 -1.16 9.15 -26.73
C ILE A 489 -1.80 10.50 -26.34
N LEU A 490 -1.04 11.38 -25.68
CA LEU A 490 -1.51 12.72 -25.32
C LEU A 490 -1.80 13.58 -26.56
N ALA A 491 -0.99 13.48 -27.62
CA ALA A 491 -1.23 14.20 -28.87
C ALA A 491 -2.52 13.76 -29.57
N ASN A 492 -2.84 12.46 -29.51
CA ASN A 492 -4.09 11.91 -30.00
C ASN A 492 -5.30 12.39 -29.18
N VAL A 493 -5.13 12.53 -27.86
CA VAL A 493 -6.17 13.06 -26.95
C VAL A 493 -6.45 14.54 -27.19
N ASP A 494 -5.40 15.35 -27.37
CA ASP A 494 -5.52 16.80 -27.51
C ASP A 494 -5.97 17.24 -28.91
N ALA A 495 -6.01 16.33 -29.89
CA ALA A 495 -6.25 16.60 -31.31
C ALA A 495 -5.42 17.78 -31.88
N SER A 496 -4.33 18.15 -31.20
CA SER A 496 -3.56 19.37 -31.46
C SER A 496 -2.48 19.16 -32.50
N GLY A 497 -2.08 17.91 -32.77
CA GLY A 497 -0.99 17.52 -33.67
C GLY A 497 0.41 17.97 -33.21
N ASN A 498 0.54 18.73 -32.12
CA ASN A 498 1.80 19.32 -31.69
C ASN A 498 2.53 18.43 -30.68
N LEU A 499 3.33 17.49 -31.20
CA LEU A 499 4.15 16.58 -30.40
C LEU A 499 5.11 17.31 -29.45
N ALA A 500 5.73 18.42 -29.88
CA ALA A 500 6.66 19.19 -29.05
C ALA A 500 5.99 19.81 -27.82
N ARG A 501 4.69 20.17 -27.93
CA ARG A 501 3.88 20.59 -26.78
C ARG A 501 3.58 19.42 -25.85
N CYS A 502 3.19 18.27 -26.39
CA CYS A 502 2.87 17.08 -25.60
C CYS A 502 4.07 16.57 -24.80
N TYR A 503 5.26 16.63 -25.41
CA TYR A 503 6.53 16.39 -24.73
C TYR A 503 6.77 17.35 -23.57
N ARG A 504 6.49 18.66 -23.74
CA ARG A 504 6.60 19.62 -22.64
C ARG A 504 5.63 19.31 -21.50
N ILE A 505 4.38 18.94 -21.82
CA ILE A 505 3.38 18.57 -20.81
C ILE A 505 3.86 17.34 -20.02
N ILE A 506 4.30 16.28 -20.71
CA ILE A 506 4.77 15.06 -20.07
C ILE A 506 6.06 15.28 -19.28
N ASN A 507 7.01 16.06 -19.78
CA ASN A 507 8.23 16.35 -19.02
C ASN A 507 7.92 17.14 -17.76
N THR A 508 7.02 18.13 -17.87
CA THR A 508 6.57 18.92 -16.73
C THR A 508 5.84 18.03 -15.72
N MET A 509 5.00 17.09 -16.21
CA MET A 509 4.29 16.12 -15.38
C MET A 509 5.24 15.15 -14.67
N LEU A 510 6.19 14.56 -15.41
CA LEU A 510 7.20 13.65 -14.87
C LEU A 510 8.11 14.34 -13.86
N LEU A 511 8.55 15.57 -14.14
CA LEU A 511 9.39 16.34 -13.23
C LEU A 511 8.62 16.71 -11.95
N ALA A 512 7.38 17.19 -12.07
CA ALA A 512 6.53 17.48 -10.93
C ALA A 512 6.31 16.21 -10.06
N PHE A 513 6.09 15.07 -10.72
CA PHE A 513 5.94 13.78 -10.06
C PHE A 513 7.23 13.34 -9.35
N MET A 514 8.39 13.44 -10.00
CA MET A 514 9.68 13.10 -9.36
C MET A 514 9.98 14.00 -8.16
N LEU A 515 9.76 15.32 -8.29
CA LEU A 515 9.96 16.26 -7.18
C LEU A 515 9.01 15.93 -6.02
N PHE A 516 7.73 15.68 -6.33
CA PHE A 516 6.74 15.28 -5.34
C PHE A 516 7.17 14.03 -4.57
N PHE A 517 7.52 12.94 -5.27
CA PHE A 517 8.00 11.70 -4.64
C PHE A 517 9.32 11.89 -3.88
N THR A 518 10.21 12.76 -4.35
CA THR A 518 11.46 13.07 -3.64
C THR A 518 11.17 13.74 -2.30
N GLY A 519 10.28 14.75 -2.28
CA GLY A 519 9.86 15.41 -1.04
C GLY A 519 9.13 14.47 -0.08
N LEU A 520 8.41 13.49 -0.63
CA LEU A 520 7.65 12.47 0.09
C LEU A 520 8.54 11.43 0.78
N LEU A 521 9.64 11.05 0.15
CA LEU A 521 10.61 10.10 0.70
C LEU A 521 11.63 10.77 1.63
N PHE A 522 11.77 12.10 1.56
CA PHE A 522 12.74 12.84 2.36
C PHE A 522 12.60 12.68 3.89
N PRO A 523 11.40 12.54 4.49
CA PRO A 523 11.26 12.19 5.90
C PRO A 523 12.01 10.92 6.32
N PHE A 524 12.09 9.91 5.43
CA PHE A 524 12.90 8.71 5.70
C PHE A 524 14.39 9.01 5.71
N VAL A 525 14.86 9.94 4.87
CA VAL A 525 16.26 10.41 4.87
C VAL A 525 16.58 11.13 6.18
N ILE A 526 15.69 12.03 6.63
CA ILE A 526 15.84 12.74 7.91
C ILE A 526 15.97 11.74 9.06
N PHE A 527 15.09 10.74 9.09
CA PHE A 527 15.10 9.70 10.11
C PHE A 527 16.36 8.82 10.03
N ALA A 528 16.71 8.32 8.84
CA ALA A 528 17.83 7.40 8.65
C ALA A 528 19.19 8.02 8.97
N PHE A 529 19.36 9.32 8.72
CA PHE A 529 20.61 10.05 8.98
C PHE A 529 20.60 10.88 10.27
N GLY A 530 19.52 10.82 11.07
CA GLY A 530 19.40 11.58 12.31
C GLY A 530 19.50 13.09 12.12
N LEU A 531 19.01 13.63 11.00
CA LEU A 531 19.17 15.04 10.67
C LEU A 531 18.39 15.94 11.64
N GLY A 532 18.95 17.10 11.96
CA GLY A 532 18.33 18.08 12.86
C GLY A 532 17.01 18.65 12.34
N LYS A 533 16.24 19.31 13.22
CA LYS A 533 14.91 19.85 12.90
C LYS A 533 14.86 20.77 11.67
N TRP A 534 15.97 21.44 11.33
CA TRP A 534 16.12 22.30 10.14
C TRP A 534 15.91 21.53 8.83
N ALA A 535 16.25 20.24 8.78
CA ALA A 535 16.13 19.42 7.58
C ALA A 535 14.67 19.24 7.13
N ASN A 536 13.69 19.49 8.01
CA ASN A 536 12.26 19.48 7.69
C ASN A 536 11.83 20.57 6.71
N LEU A 537 12.66 21.60 6.49
CA LEU A 537 12.45 22.64 5.48
C LEU A 537 12.70 22.12 4.06
N ILE A 538 13.56 21.12 3.89
CA ILE A 538 13.90 20.56 2.56
C ILE A 538 12.68 19.89 1.90
N PRO A 539 11.92 18.99 2.57
CA PRO A 539 10.67 18.47 2.01
C PRO A 539 9.67 19.57 1.66
N PHE A 540 9.67 20.69 2.39
CA PHE A 540 8.77 21.81 2.12
C PHE A 540 9.19 22.57 0.86
N ALA A 541 10.48 22.86 0.70
CA ALA A 541 11.02 23.49 -0.50
C ALA A 541 10.81 22.60 -1.75
N VAL A 542 11.05 21.29 -1.62
CA VAL A 542 10.82 20.32 -2.70
C VAL A 542 9.32 20.19 -3.02
N GLY A 543 8.45 20.15 -2.02
CA GLY A 543 7.00 20.15 -2.22
C GLY A 543 6.48 21.44 -2.84
N PHE A 544 6.99 22.60 -2.42
CA PHE A 544 6.63 23.90 -2.98
C PHE A 544 7.07 24.03 -4.44
N THR A 545 8.29 23.62 -4.77
CA THR A 545 8.75 23.56 -6.16
C THR A 545 7.89 22.61 -6.99
N ALA A 546 7.54 21.43 -6.48
CA ALA A 546 6.59 20.53 -7.15
C ALA A 546 5.23 21.19 -7.39
N PHE A 547 4.71 21.97 -6.44
CA PHE A 547 3.47 22.74 -6.58
C PHE A 547 3.57 23.82 -7.67
N VAL A 548 4.68 24.56 -7.75
CA VAL A 548 4.92 25.54 -8.82
C VAL A 548 4.93 24.88 -10.20
N TYR A 549 5.57 23.71 -10.32
CA TYR A 549 5.53 22.92 -11.56
C TYR A 549 4.13 22.38 -11.86
N PHE A 550 3.35 22.01 -10.84
CA PHE A 550 1.95 21.64 -11.00
C PHE A 550 1.10 22.82 -11.51
N GLU A 551 1.26 24.02 -10.94
CA GLU A 551 0.56 25.22 -11.42
C GLU A 551 0.95 25.54 -12.87
N ARG A 552 2.23 25.40 -13.22
CA ARG A 552 2.72 25.54 -14.61
C ARG A 552 2.07 24.52 -15.53
N LEU A 553 1.92 23.28 -15.08
CA LEU A 553 1.21 22.22 -15.81
C LEU A 553 -0.28 22.57 -15.99
N VAL A 554 -0.96 23.07 -14.95
CA VAL A 554 -2.35 23.55 -15.06
C VAL A 554 -2.45 24.68 -16.09
N LYS A 555 -1.53 25.65 -16.10
CA LYS A 555 -1.51 26.72 -17.11
C LYS A 555 -1.31 26.19 -18.53
N LEU A 556 -0.41 25.22 -18.72
CA LEU A 556 -0.18 24.58 -20.03
C LEU A 556 -1.40 23.82 -20.55
N ILE A 557 -2.17 23.20 -19.64
CA ILE A 557 -3.40 22.46 -19.92
C ILE A 557 -4.57 23.43 -20.16
N CYS A 558 -4.87 24.34 -19.22
CA CYS A 558 -6.00 25.28 -19.35
C CYS A 558 -5.79 26.31 -20.47
N GLY A 559 -4.55 26.67 -20.79
CA GLY A 559 -4.24 27.47 -21.98
C GLY A 559 -4.61 26.77 -23.31
N SER A 560 -4.87 25.46 -23.31
CA SER A 560 -5.43 24.73 -24.46
C SER A 560 -6.94 24.98 -24.61
N SER A 561 -7.69 24.99 -23.51
CA SER A 561 -9.16 25.14 -23.52
C SER A 561 -9.60 26.43 -24.20
N VAL A 562 -8.91 27.55 -23.92
CA VAL A 562 -9.20 28.86 -24.52
C VAL A 562 -8.96 28.87 -26.03
N TYR A 563 -7.94 28.16 -26.52
CA TYR A 563 -7.63 28.05 -27.96
C TYR A 563 -8.57 27.08 -28.71
N THR A 564 -8.97 25.97 -28.07
CA THR A 564 -9.89 25.01 -28.68
C THR A 564 -11.32 25.57 -28.73
N GLN A 565 -11.71 26.39 -27.76
CA GLN A 565 -13.01 27.05 -27.72
C GLN A 565 -13.08 28.23 -28.71
N THR A 566 -12.02 29.04 -28.84
CA THR A 566 -11.94 30.07 -29.90
C THR A 566 -11.89 29.46 -31.30
N ARG A 567 -11.27 28.29 -31.51
CA ARG A 567 -11.30 27.61 -32.81
C ARG A 567 -12.66 26.99 -33.13
N LYS A 568 -13.41 26.48 -32.14
CA LYS A 568 -14.82 26.04 -32.35
C LYS A 568 -15.77 27.21 -32.62
N ILE A 569 -15.49 28.39 -32.05
CA ILE A 569 -16.29 29.61 -32.30
C ILE A 569 -15.90 30.26 -33.64
N MET A 570 -14.63 30.20 -34.05
CA MET A 570 -14.18 30.72 -35.35
C MET A 570 -14.44 29.79 -36.55
N VAL A 571 -14.75 28.51 -36.32
CA VAL A 571 -15.03 27.53 -37.40
C VAL A 571 -16.53 27.18 -37.47
N GLY A 572 -17.39 28.02 -36.89
CA GLY A 572 -18.85 27.88 -36.93
C GLY A 572 -19.50 28.30 -38.25
N GLN A 573 -19.47 27.39 -39.24
CA GLN A 573 -20.43 27.11 -40.33
C GLN A 573 -20.69 28.13 -41.48
N PRO A 574 -21.26 27.72 -42.66
CA PRO A 574 -21.65 26.38 -43.14
C PRO A 574 -21.18 26.02 -44.58
N GLY A 575 -21.24 24.74 -44.99
CA GLY A 575 -21.15 24.37 -46.41
C GLY A 575 -20.95 22.89 -46.71
N SER A 576 -22.05 22.21 -47.03
CA SER A 576 -22.20 20.97 -47.83
C SER A 576 -21.00 20.01 -48.00
N PHE A 577 -21.18 18.74 -47.62
CA PHE A 577 -21.18 17.65 -48.61
C PHE A 577 -21.87 16.40 -48.03
N SER A 578 -22.96 16.01 -48.69
CA SER A 578 -23.61 14.72 -48.54
C SER A 578 -22.73 13.60 -49.08
N LYS A 579 -22.75 12.43 -48.44
CA LYS A 579 -23.10 11.10 -49.01
C LYS A 579 -22.30 9.98 -48.32
N LYS A 580 -23.07 8.96 -47.90
CA LYS A 580 -22.79 7.50 -47.87
C LYS A 580 -21.51 7.08 -47.11
N ILE A 581 -21.60 6.10 -46.22
CA ILE A 581 -21.54 4.68 -46.60
C ILE A 581 -22.21 3.84 -45.51
N ASP A 582 -23.08 2.93 -45.98
CA ASP A 582 -23.59 1.75 -45.30
C ASP A 582 -22.48 0.73 -44.99
N PHE A 583 -22.48 0.17 -43.78
CA PHE A 583 -22.37 -1.26 -43.39
C PHE A 583 -21.92 -1.40 -41.93
#